data_AF-A0AAD9B7N0-F1
#
_entry.id   AF-A0AAD9B7N0-F1
#
_cell.length_a   1.000
_cell.length_b   1.000
_cell.length_c   1.000
_cell.angle_alpha   90.00
_cell.angle_beta   90.00
_cell.angle_gamma   90.00
#
_symmetry.space_group_name_H-M   'P 1'
#
loop_
_entity.id
_entity.type
_entity.pdbx_description
1 polymer ?
#
loop_
_entity_poly.entity_id
_entity_poly.type
_entity_poly.pdbx_seq_one_letter_code
_entity_poly.pdbx_strand_id
1 'polypeptide(L)'
;MSACRLMRAISVREFGAPSVLRLTELPVPQPGPGQVLIRVHACGVNPVETYIRAGTYPRKPPLPYTPGTDVAGVVDSVGEGVTAVKAGERVFTTATESGGYAEFSVAAEQCVHRLPDALHFTQGAAIGVPYFTAYRALVHKAHTQPGETVLIHGASGGVGVAACQLSRALGLRVLGTAGTPEGMKLALNNGAHLAFNHREEGYTHKIMVHTHTHTHTHTHTTHTHTKRTGSSHEWSSWSILTSITQIHREKAHVGSVRCCRGVA
;
A
#
# COMPACT_ATOMS: atom_id res chain seq x y z
N MET A 1 11.35 13.26 40.10
CA MET A 1 11.51 12.26 39.03
C MET A 1 10.12 11.88 38.57
N SER A 2 9.69 12.33 37.40
CA SER A 2 8.38 11.91 36.87
C SER A 2 8.46 10.42 36.57
N ALA A 3 7.50 9.64 37.09
CA ALA A 3 7.46 8.20 36.84
C ALA A 3 7.43 7.95 35.32
N CYS A 4 8.27 7.03 34.85
CA CYS A 4 8.31 6.66 33.46
C CYS A 4 7.00 5.94 33.11
N ARG A 5 6.15 6.58 32.31
CA ARG A 5 4.87 5.99 31.86
C ARG A 5 5.18 4.78 31.00
N LEU A 6 4.64 3.61 31.34
CA LEU A 6 4.78 2.39 30.55
C LEU A 6 3.61 2.23 29.56
N MET A 7 3.84 1.48 28.48
CA MET A 7 2.86 1.08 27.49
C MET A 7 3.11 -0.35 27.02
N ARG A 8 2.07 -1.02 26.54
CA ARG A 8 2.21 -2.29 25.84
C ARG A 8 2.60 -2.05 24.38
N ALA A 9 3.57 -2.82 23.90
CA ALA A 9 4.03 -2.79 22.52
C ALA A 9 4.52 -4.16 22.05
N ILE A 10 4.47 -4.40 20.75
CA ILE A 10 5.12 -5.55 20.12
C ILE A 10 6.59 -5.22 19.92
N SER A 11 7.47 -6.07 20.43
CA SER A 11 8.92 -5.97 20.26
C SER A 11 9.46 -7.16 19.47
N VAL A 12 10.30 -6.88 18.49
CA VAL A 12 11.07 -7.86 17.71
C VAL A 12 12.53 -7.74 18.12
N ARG A 13 13.08 -8.78 18.76
CA ARG A 13 14.47 -8.83 19.26
C ARG A 13 15.43 -9.57 18.33
N GLU A 14 14.89 -10.39 17.44
CA GLU A 14 15.59 -11.13 16.39
C GLU A 14 14.68 -11.26 15.17
N PHE A 15 15.26 -11.36 13.97
CA PHE A 15 14.49 -11.59 12.75
C PHE A 15 14.02 -13.04 12.65
N GLY A 16 12.82 -13.27 12.12
CA GLY A 16 12.33 -14.63 11.90
C GLY A 16 10.84 -14.78 11.61
N ALA A 17 10.34 -15.98 11.92
CA ALA A 17 8.95 -16.37 11.78
C ALA A 17 8.02 -15.47 12.63
N PRO A 18 6.69 -15.46 12.40
CA PRO A 18 5.76 -14.65 13.20
C PRO A 18 5.89 -14.82 14.72
N SER A 19 6.37 -15.99 15.16
CA SER A 19 6.69 -16.28 16.55
C SER A 19 7.83 -15.43 17.13
N VAL A 20 8.47 -14.50 16.43
CA VAL A 20 9.41 -13.53 17.06
C VAL A 20 8.71 -12.28 17.59
N LEU A 21 7.45 -12.05 17.23
CA LEU A 21 6.64 -10.93 17.73
C LEU A 21 6.28 -11.20 19.19
N ARG A 22 6.78 -10.37 20.11
CA ARG A 22 6.54 -10.50 21.55
C ARG A 22 5.84 -9.25 22.08
N LEU A 23 4.72 -9.44 22.77
CA LEU A 23 4.11 -8.38 23.55
C LEU A 23 4.99 -8.10 24.78
N THR A 24 5.35 -6.84 25.00
CA THR A 24 6.18 -6.42 26.13
C THR A 24 5.73 -5.05 26.64
N GLU A 25 6.21 -4.65 27.82
CA GLU A 25 6.03 -3.31 28.34
C GLU A 25 7.26 -2.47 28.00
N LEU A 26 7.04 -1.30 27.40
CA LEU A 26 8.08 -0.33 27.06
C LEU A 26 7.72 1.03 27.67
N PRO A 27 8.71 1.90 27.95
CA PRO A 27 8.46 3.31 28.18
C PRO A 27 7.67 3.95 27.04
N VAL A 28 6.71 4.81 27.37
CA VAL A 28 6.07 5.70 26.39
C VAL A 28 7.14 6.66 25.84
N PRO A 29 7.38 6.65 24.52
CA PRO A 29 8.37 7.53 23.92
C PRO A 29 7.94 8.99 24.04
N GLN A 30 8.91 9.90 24.07
CA GLN A 30 8.67 11.35 24.04
C GLN A 30 8.88 11.87 22.61
N PRO A 31 7.99 12.72 22.07
CA PRO A 31 8.20 13.31 20.77
C PRO A 31 9.33 14.36 20.84
N GLY A 32 10.30 14.26 19.93
CA GLY A 32 11.30 15.31 19.70
C GLY A 32 10.80 16.44 18.79
N PRO A 33 11.67 17.40 18.42
CA PRO A 33 11.30 18.46 17.48
C PRO A 33 10.74 17.92 16.16
N GLY A 34 9.65 18.51 15.66
CA GLY A 34 8.94 18.08 14.45
C GLY A 34 8.23 16.72 14.57
N GLN A 35 8.09 16.17 15.78
CA GLN A 35 7.45 14.88 16.01
C GLN A 35 6.17 14.99 16.84
N VAL A 36 5.28 14.03 16.64
CA VAL A 36 3.98 13.94 17.29
C VAL A 36 3.88 12.61 18.02
N LEU A 37 3.44 12.63 19.27
CA LEU A 37 3.09 11.43 20.01
C LEU A 37 1.59 11.16 19.85
N ILE A 38 1.26 9.96 19.37
CA ILE A 38 -0.11 9.54 19.08
C ILE A 38 -0.48 8.43 20.05
N ARG A 39 -1.59 8.60 20.77
CA ARG A 39 -2.26 7.49 21.46
C ARG A 39 -3.01 6.66 20.42
N VAL A 40 -2.50 5.47 20.17
CA VAL A 40 -2.95 4.59 19.08
C VAL A 40 -4.27 3.92 19.46
N HIS A 41 -5.26 4.03 18.59
CA HIS A 41 -6.54 3.32 18.71
C HIS A 41 -6.62 2.12 17.77
N ALA A 42 -6.00 2.20 16.60
CA ALA A 42 -5.89 1.11 15.63
C ALA A 42 -4.56 1.21 14.88
N CYS A 43 -4.03 0.07 14.44
CA CYS A 43 -2.89 0.02 13.53
C CYS A 43 -3.16 -0.97 12.39
N GLY A 44 -2.88 -0.54 11.16
CA GLY A 44 -2.93 -1.35 9.96
C GLY A 44 -1.77 -2.35 9.91
N VAL A 45 -2.02 -3.50 9.27
CA VAL A 45 -1.02 -4.54 9.06
C VAL A 45 -0.68 -4.59 7.58
N ASN A 46 0.57 -4.27 7.24
CA ASN A 46 1.04 -4.23 5.86
C ASN A 46 1.91 -5.45 5.54
N PRO A 47 1.81 -6.05 4.33
CA PRO A 47 2.63 -7.21 3.96
C PRO A 47 4.13 -6.94 4.14
N VAL A 48 4.61 -5.72 3.83
CA VAL A 48 6.02 -5.33 3.96
C VAL A 48 6.58 -5.56 5.37
N GLU A 49 5.76 -5.39 6.41
CA GLU A 49 6.14 -5.57 7.80
C GLU A 49 6.48 -7.04 8.09
N THR A 50 5.88 -7.98 7.36
CA THR A 50 6.18 -9.41 7.49
C THR A 50 7.56 -9.77 6.93
N TYR A 51 8.01 -9.11 5.86
CA TYR A 51 9.32 -9.35 5.24
C TYR A 51 10.43 -8.66 6.03
N ILE A 52 10.15 -7.46 6.56
CA ILE A 52 11.05 -6.77 7.50
C ILE A 52 11.24 -7.62 8.75
N ARG A 53 10.16 -8.13 9.37
CA ARG A 53 10.24 -9.04 10.52
C ARG A 53 11.01 -10.32 10.19
N ALA A 54 10.85 -10.88 9.00
CA ALA A 54 11.59 -12.06 8.57
C ALA A 54 13.08 -11.79 8.29
N GLY A 55 13.51 -10.52 8.19
CA GLY A 55 14.87 -10.14 7.84
C GLY A 55 15.22 -10.31 6.36
N THR A 56 14.23 -10.58 5.51
CA THR A 56 14.38 -10.83 4.07
C THR A 56 14.15 -9.59 3.21
N TYR A 57 13.74 -8.46 3.81
CA TYR A 57 13.58 -7.19 3.13
C TYR A 57 14.86 -6.34 3.21
N PRO A 58 15.17 -5.48 2.21
CA PRO A 58 16.38 -4.65 2.23
C PRO A 58 16.48 -3.72 3.45
N ARG A 59 15.34 -3.17 3.89
CA ARG A 59 15.28 -2.38 5.13
C ARG A 59 15.40 -3.31 6.34
N LYS A 60 16.48 -3.16 7.11
CA LYS A 60 16.72 -3.87 8.37
C LYS A 60 16.79 -2.87 9.53
N PRO A 61 15.71 -2.70 10.31
CA PRO A 61 15.74 -1.82 11.48
C PRO A 61 16.71 -2.37 12.55
N PRO A 62 17.32 -1.48 13.37
CA PRO A 62 18.10 -1.93 14.52
C PRO A 62 17.21 -2.71 15.50
N LEU A 63 17.76 -3.79 16.06
CA LEU A 63 17.05 -4.61 17.05
C LEU A 63 17.38 -4.13 18.47
N PRO A 64 16.41 -4.14 19.41
CA PRO A 64 15.00 -4.43 19.18
C PRO A 64 14.24 -3.28 18.51
N TYR A 65 13.18 -3.59 17.77
CA TYR A 65 12.25 -2.58 17.22
C TYR A 65 10.78 -2.98 17.39
N THR A 66 9.90 -1.99 17.24
CA THR A 66 8.45 -2.14 17.18
C THR A 66 7.98 -1.99 15.72
N PRO A 67 7.26 -2.96 15.14
CA PRO A 67 6.71 -2.84 13.78
C PRO A 67 5.50 -1.88 13.69
N GLY A 68 5.02 -1.64 12.46
CA GLY A 68 3.77 -0.92 12.19
C GLY A 68 3.98 0.51 11.73
N THR A 69 3.34 0.89 10.63
CA THR A 69 3.47 2.23 10.00
C THR A 69 2.18 3.02 9.92
N ASP A 70 1.04 2.31 9.83
CA ASP A 70 -0.27 2.92 9.64
C ASP A 70 -1.04 2.95 10.95
N VAL A 71 -0.81 3.95 11.79
CA VAL A 71 -1.61 4.13 13.02
C VAL A 71 -2.76 5.09 12.76
N ALA A 72 -3.84 4.92 13.52
CA ALA A 72 -4.85 5.96 13.70
C ALA A 72 -5.22 6.08 15.17
N GLY A 73 -5.40 7.31 15.61
CA GLY A 73 -5.61 7.60 17.03
C GLY A 73 -5.75 9.08 17.29
N VAL A 74 -5.41 9.47 18.52
CA VAL A 74 -5.52 10.85 19.00
C VAL A 74 -4.13 11.36 19.34
N VAL A 75 -3.81 12.59 18.94
CA VAL A 75 -2.56 13.24 19.34
C VAL A 75 -2.54 13.40 20.87
N ASP A 76 -1.56 12.79 21.54
CA ASP A 76 -1.33 12.89 22.98
C ASP A 76 -0.51 14.14 23.30
N SER A 77 0.58 14.35 22.58
CA SER A 77 1.45 15.53 22.69
C SER A 77 2.21 15.81 21.39
N VAL A 78 2.77 17.01 21.27
CA VAL A 78 3.56 17.45 20.12
C VAL A 78 4.91 17.96 20.59
N GLY A 79 5.95 17.74 19.78
CA GLY A 79 7.27 18.31 20.00
C GLY A 79 7.40 19.73 19.44
N GLU A 80 8.57 20.33 19.67
CA GLU A 80 8.87 21.69 19.21
C GLU A 80 8.73 21.82 17.69
N GLY A 81 8.17 22.94 17.21
CA GLY A 81 8.05 23.24 15.78
C GLY A 81 6.88 22.58 15.05
N VAL A 82 6.13 21.68 15.70
CA VAL A 82 4.91 21.10 15.13
C VAL A 82 3.80 22.15 15.10
N THR A 83 3.17 22.35 13.94
CA THR A 83 2.14 23.36 13.69
C THR A 83 0.90 22.83 12.95
N ALA A 84 1.00 21.70 12.24
CA ALA A 84 -0.07 21.12 11.44
C ALA A 84 -1.17 20.47 12.29
N VAL A 85 -0.80 19.92 13.44
CA VAL A 85 -1.70 19.22 14.38
C VAL A 85 -1.42 19.62 15.83
N LYS A 86 -2.38 19.35 16.72
CA LYS A 86 -2.27 19.62 18.16
C LYS A 86 -2.89 18.50 19.00
N ALA A 87 -2.57 18.47 20.29
CA ALA A 87 -3.13 17.52 21.24
C ALA A 87 -4.67 17.48 21.18
N GLY A 88 -5.23 16.27 21.24
CA GLY A 88 -6.66 16.00 21.13
C GLY A 88 -7.18 15.83 19.69
N GLU A 89 -6.41 16.18 18.66
CA GLU A 89 -6.83 15.96 17.26
C GLU A 89 -6.79 14.47 16.87
N ARG A 90 -7.74 14.08 16.03
CA ARG A 90 -7.83 12.73 15.46
C ARG A 90 -6.95 12.66 14.22
N VAL A 91 -6.08 11.67 14.18
CA VAL A 91 -5.05 11.56 13.13
C VAL A 91 -4.87 10.13 12.66
N PHE A 92 -4.31 9.97 11.47
CA PHE A 92 -3.73 8.74 10.96
C PHE A 92 -2.34 9.01 10.38
N THR A 93 -1.54 7.96 10.19
CA THR A 93 -0.16 8.09 9.69
C THR A 93 0.09 7.30 8.40
N THR A 94 1.14 7.71 7.69
CA THR A 94 1.75 6.98 6.57
C THR A 94 3.12 6.38 6.94
N ALA A 95 3.69 6.80 8.06
CA ALA A 95 4.89 6.24 8.67
C ALA A 95 4.95 6.58 10.16
N THR A 96 5.72 5.81 10.92
CA THR A 96 6.04 6.06 12.33
C THR A 96 7.55 5.96 12.55
N GLU A 97 8.04 6.66 13.55
CA GLU A 97 9.44 6.62 14.00
C GLU A 97 9.66 5.51 15.03
N SER A 98 8.70 5.32 15.95
CA SER A 98 8.83 4.37 17.06
C SER A 98 8.07 3.06 16.87
N GLY A 99 7.37 2.86 15.74
CA GLY A 99 6.52 1.71 15.47
C GLY A 99 5.07 1.88 15.95
N GLY A 100 4.13 1.37 15.16
CA GLY A 100 2.69 1.51 15.36
C GLY A 100 2.01 0.36 16.11
N TYR A 101 2.68 -0.79 16.27
CA TYR A 101 2.16 -1.93 17.06
C TYR A 101 2.37 -1.69 18.56
N ALA A 102 1.86 -0.57 19.07
CA ALA A 102 2.02 -0.09 20.43
C ALA A 102 0.81 0.78 20.82
N GLU A 103 0.60 1.01 22.12
CA GLU A 103 -0.45 1.92 22.60
C GLU A 103 -0.11 3.40 22.35
N PHE A 104 1.18 3.74 22.23
CA PHE A 104 1.66 5.06 21.82
C PHE A 104 2.71 4.93 20.72
N SER A 105 2.68 5.85 19.76
CA SER A 105 3.62 5.88 18.65
C SER A 105 4.06 7.31 18.34
N VAL A 106 5.36 7.50 18.14
CA VAL A 106 5.93 8.74 17.63
C VAL A 106 5.96 8.69 16.11
N ALA A 107 5.53 9.77 15.47
CA ALA A 107 5.64 9.97 14.03
C ALA A 107 6.15 11.39 13.74
N ALA A 108 6.91 11.56 12.66
CA ALA A 108 7.27 12.88 12.18
C ALA A 108 6.03 13.59 11.60
N GLU A 109 5.91 14.89 11.84
CA GLU A 109 4.73 15.69 11.50
C GLU A 109 4.29 15.53 10.04
N GLN A 110 5.23 15.49 9.08
CA GLN A 110 4.92 15.34 7.65
C GLN A 110 4.25 14.01 7.29
N CYS A 111 4.32 13.01 8.17
CA CYS A 111 3.70 11.69 8.01
C CYS A 111 2.37 11.56 8.77
N VAL A 112 1.92 12.64 9.44
CA VAL A 112 0.69 12.68 10.24
C VAL A 112 -0.37 13.48 9.48
N HIS A 113 -1.56 12.90 9.36
CA HIS A 113 -2.67 13.50 8.64
C HIS A 113 -3.93 13.50 9.52
N ARG A 114 -4.73 14.56 9.43
CA ARG A 114 -6.01 14.64 10.16
C ARG A 114 -6.96 13.56 9.66
N LEU A 115 -7.59 12.85 10.59
CA LEU A 115 -8.62 11.86 10.29
C LEU A 115 -9.99 12.56 10.27
N PRO A 116 -10.72 12.56 9.14
CA PRO A 116 -12.04 13.17 9.05
C PRO A 116 -13.02 12.58 10.06
N ASP A 117 -13.95 13.41 10.55
CA ASP A 117 -14.81 12.98 11.66
C ASP A 117 -15.72 11.80 11.34
N ALA A 118 -16.10 11.69 10.07
CA ALA A 118 -16.94 10.61 9.54
C ALA A 118 -16.26 9.23 9.53
N LEU A 119 -14.93 9.13 9.69
CA LEU A 119 -14.21 7.86 9.64
C LEU A 119 -13.87 7.35 11.02
N HIS A 120 -14.03 6.06 11.27
CA HIS A 120 -13.61 5.42 12.51
C HIS A 120 -12.08 5.26 12.53
N PHE A 121 -11.45 5.12 13.71
CA PHE A 121 -10.00 4.89 13.79
C PHE A 121 -9.55 3.62 13.05
N THR A 122 -10.35 2.56 13.06
CA THR A 122 -10.07 1.34 12.28
C THR A 122 -10.04 1.60 10.78
N GLN A 123 -10.89 2.50 10.28
CA GLN A 123 -10.85 2.94 8.88
C GLN A 123 -9.65 3.85 8.63
N GLY A 124 -9.33 4.76 9.55
CA GLY A 124 -8.13 5.61 9.48
C GLY A 124 -6.82 4.81 9.37
N ALA A 125 -6.69 3.75 10.16
CA ALA A 125 -5.53 2.85 10.13
C ALA A 125 -5.44 2.01 8.84
N ALA A 126 -6.47 2.03 7.99
CA ALA A 126 -6.46 1.40 6.67
C ALA A 126 -6.16 2.39 5.52
N ILE A 127 -5.92 3.68 5.82
CA ILE A 127 -5.68 4.70 4.80
C ILE A 127 -4.21 4.71 4.37
N GLY A 128 -3.28 4.83 5.33
CA GLY A 128 -1.85 5.13 5.15
C GLY A 128 -1.18 4.51 3.93
N VAL A 129 -0.49 3.38 4.10
CA VAL A 129 0.16 2.67 2.99
C VAL A 129 -0.84 2.32 1.86
N PRO A 130 -2.05 1.78 2.12
CA PRO A 130 -2.94 1.33 1.06
C PRO A 130 -3.33 2.39 0.03
N TYR A 131 -3.86 3.53 0.49
CA TYR A 131 -4.37 4.58 -0.40
C TYR A 131 -3.25 5.41 -1.01
N PHE A 132 -2.18 5.71 -0.26
CA PHE A 132 -1.05 6.45 -0.81
C PHE A 132 -0.31 5.64 -1.89
N THR A 133 -0.20 4.32 -1.70
CA THR A 133 0.38 3.42 -2.72
C THR A 133 -0.50 3.36 -3.96
N ALA A 134 -1.82 3.16 -3.79
CA ALA A 134 -2.76 3.12 -4.90
C ALA A 134 -2.79 4.43 -5.69
N TYR A 135 -2.84 5.57 -5.00
CA TYR A 135 -2.84 6.90 -5.62
C TYR A 135 -1.56 7.14 -6.42
N ARG A 136 -0.39 6.83 -5.84
CA ARG A 136 0.89 6.94 -6.55
C ARG A 136 0.93 6.07 -7.79
N ALA A 137 0.42 4.85 -7.72
CA ALA A 137 0.38 3.95 -8.87
C ALA A 137 -0.53 4.50 -9.99
N LEU A 138 -1.75 4.92 -9.66
CA LEU A 138 -2.74 5.37 -10.65
C LEU A 138 -2.42 6.76 -11.24
N VAL A 139 -2.04 7.72 -10.40
CA VAL A 139 -1.91 9.13 -10.80
C VAL A 139 -0.49 9.49 -11.18
N HIS A 140 0.49 9.11 -10.35
CA HIS A 140 1.89 9.53 -10.57
C HIS A 140 2.69 8.60 -11.46
N LYS A 141 2.30 7.32 -11.57
CA LYS A 141 3.03 6.32 -12.38
C LYS A 141 2.29 5.96 -13.66
N ALA A 142 1.01 5.66 -13.58
CA ALA A 142 0.22 5.31 -14.74
C ALA A 142 -0.33 6.52 -15.50
N HIS A 143 -0.43 7.70 -14.84
CA HIS A 143 -1.01 8.91 -15.42
C HIS A 143 -2.41 8.68 -16.01
N THR A 144 -3.21 7.86 -15.31
CA THR A 144 -4.54 7.44 -15.77
C THR A 144 -5.43 8.63 -16.13
N GLN A 145 -6.20 8.47 -17.20
CA GLN A 145 -7.13 9.46 -17.72
C GLN A 145 -8.58 8.97 -17.60
N PRO A 146 -9.56 9.86 -17.32
CA PRO A 146 -10.97 9.48 -17.30
C PRO A 146 -11.38 8.74 -18.58
N GLY A 147 -12.21 7.71 -18.44
CA GLY A 147 -12.66 6.84 -19.52
C GLY A 147 -11.71 5.68 -19.85
N GLU A 148 -10.48 5.68 -19.35
CA GLU A 148 -9.57 4.53 -19.51
C GLU A 148 -10.03 3.33 -18.67
N THR A 149 -9.58 2.14 -19.08
CA THR A 149 -9.87 0.89 -18.37
C THR A 149 -8.66 0.45 -17.57
N VAL A 150 -8.86 0.08 -16.30
CA VAL A 150 -7.83 -0.43 -15.39
C VAL A 150 -8.19 -1.83 -14.89
N LEU A 151 -7.19 -2.72 -14.85
CA LEU A 151 -7.29 -4.02 -14.22
C LEU A 151 -6.52 -4.01 -12.89
N ILE A 152 -7.21 -4.27 -11.78
CA ILE A 152 -6.64 -4.33 -10.44
C ILE A 152 -6.49 -5.80 -10.04
N HIS A 153 -5.24 -6.28 -10.05
CA HIS A 153 -4.93 -7.60 -9.52
C HIS A 153 -4.94 -7.61 -7.99
N GLY A 154 -5.66 -8.56 -7.39
CA GLY A 154 -5.82 -8.60 -5.93
C GLY A 154 -6.72 -7.50 -5.39
N ALA A 155 -7.81 -7.18 -6.10
CA ALA A 155 -8.76 -6.11 -5.79
C ALA A 155 -9.45 -6.24 -4.42
N SER A 156 -9.39 -7.40 -3.79
CA SER A 156 -9.96 -7.64 -2.45
C SER A 156 -8.99 -7.37 -1.29
N GLY A 157 -7.73 -7.00 -1.57
CA GLY A 157 -6.75 -6.61 -0.54
C GLY A 157 -6.81 -5.11 -0.21
N GLY A 158 -6.06 -4.66 0.81
CA GLY A 158 -6.08 -3.25 1.25
C GLY A 158 -5.78 -2.25 0.13
N VAL A 159 -4.65 -2.41 -0.57
CA VAL A 159 -4.31 -1.56 -1.74
C VAL A 159 -5.31 -1.77 -2.88
N GLY A 160 -5.80 -2.99 -3.08
CA GLY A 160 -6.74 -3.31 -4.15
C GLY A 160 -8.09 -2.61 -3.99
N VAL A 161 -8.64 -2.59 -2.78
CA VAL A 161 -9.87 -1.87 -2.42
C VAL A 161 -9.66 -0.37 -2.61
N ALA A 162 -8.56 0.17 -2.10
CA ALA A 162 -8.22 1.58 -2.28
C ALA A 162 -8.12 1.97 -3.76
N ALA A 163 -7.44 1.13 -4.57
CA ALA A 163 -7.32 1.32 -6.00
C ALA A 163 -8.68 1.27 -6.72
N CYS A 164 -9.60 0.38 -6.32
CA CYS A 164 -10.95 0.32 -6.91
C CYS A 164 -11.71 1.63 -6.68
N GLN A 165 -11.71 2.12 -5.44
CA GLN A 165 -12.41 3.34 -5.06
C GLN A 165 -11.82 4.57 -5.76
N LEU A 166 -10.49 4.71 -5.75
CA LEU A 166 -9.80 5.81 -6.42
C LEU A 166 -10.01 5.77 -7.94
N SER A 167 -9.94 4.59 -8.55
CA SER A 167 -10.17 4.45 -9.99
C SER A 167 -11.59 4.86 -10.39
N ARG A 168 -12.59 4.53 -9.57
CA ARG A 168 -13.96 5.03 -9.77
C ARG A 168 -14.07 6.54 -9.65
N ALA A 169 -13.43 7.14 -8.64
CA ALA A 169 -13.41 8.59 -8.47
C ALA A 169 -12.71 9.32 -9.62
N LEU A 170 -11.71 8.69 -10.24
CA LEU A 170 -11.00 9.18 -11.43
C LEU A 170 -11.76 8.95 -12.75
N GLY A 171 -12.95 8.37 -12.72
CA GLY A 171 -13.76 8.12 -13.92
C GLY A 171 -13.25 6.97 -14.79
N LEU A 172 -12.51 6.02 -14.22
CA LEU A 172 -12.00 4.84 -14.93
C LEU A 172 -13.05 3.72 -14.96
N ARG A 173 -12.97 2.88 -15.99
CA ARG A 173 -13.60 1.56 -15.99
C ARG A 173 -12.72 0.57 -15.24
N VAL A 174 -13.25 -0.02 -14.19
CA VAL A 174 -12.48 -0.84 -13.23
C VAL A 174 -12.82 -2.32 -13.40
N LEU A 175 -11.81 -3.13 -13.68
CA LEU A 175 -11.88 -4.59 -13.61
C LEU A 175 -11.03 -5.02 -12.40
N GLY A 176 -11.52 -5.98 -11.62
CA GLY A 176 -10.81 -6.49 -10.45
C GLY A 176 -10.60 -8.01 -10.51
N THR A 177 -9.54 -8.52 -9.89
CA THR A 177 -9.42 -9.95 -9.61
C THR A 177 -9.35 -10.26 -8.12
N ALA A 178 -9.99 -11.34 -7.69
CA ALA A 178 -9.95 -11.85 -6.32
C ALA A 178 -9.93 -13.38 -6.32
N GLY A 179 -9.61 -14.01 -5.18
CA GLY A 179 -9.43 -15.47 -5.11
C GLY A 179 -10.64 -16.24 -4.55
N THR A 180 -11.67 -15.53 -4.10
CA THR A 180 -12.89 -16.10 -3.52
C THR A 180 -14.13 -15.33 -3.98
N PRO A 181 -15.33 -15.94 -3.93
CA PRO A 181 -16.59 -15.24 -4.20
C PRO A 181 -16.78 -13.98 -3.33
N GLU A 182 -16.42 -14.05 -2.05
CA GLU A 182 -16.52 -12.93 -1.11
C GLU A 182 -15.55 -11.81 -1.49
N GLY A 183 -14.32 -12.16 -1.89
CA GLY A 183 -13.34 -11.19 -2.37
C GLY A 183 -13.78 -10.50 -3.67
N MET A 184 -14.41 -11.24 -4.59
CA MET A 184 -15.00 -10.64 -5.80
C MET A 184 -16.15 -9.70 -5.45
N LYS A 185 -17.05 -10.12 -4.55
CA LYS A 185 -18.15 -9.26 -4.07
C LYS A 185 -17.61 -8.00 -3.40
N LEU A 186 -16.55 -8.11 -2.61
CA LEU A 186 -15.89 -6.96 -1.98
C LEU A 186 -15.34 -6.00 -3.04
N ALA A 187 -14.67 -6.50 -4.08
CA ALA A 187 -14.15 -5.67 -5.17
C ALA A 187 -15.29 -4.93 -5.91
N LEU A 188 -16.38 -5.63 -6.24
CA LEU A 188 -17.57 -5.03 -6.87
C LEU A 188 -18.17 -3.92 -6.01
N ASN A 189 -18.38 -4.19 -4.70
CA ASN A 189 -18.92 -3.23 -3.75
C ASN A 189 -18.03 -1.99 -3.57
N ASN A 190 -16.74 -2.08 -3.89
CA ASN A 190 -15.77 -0.99 -3.76
C ASN A 190 -15.40 -0.34 -5.10
N GLY A 191 -16.13 -0.64 -6.18
CA GLY A 191 -16.02 0.09 -7.43
C GLY A 191 -15.56 -0.70 -8.64
N ALA A 192 -15.24 -2.00 -8.50
CA ALA A 192 -15.05 -2.83 -9.68
C ALA A 192 -16.37 -2.94 -10.46
N HIS A 193 -16.32 -2.74 -11.77
CA HIS A 193 -17.46 -2.98 -12.67
C HIS A 193 -17.60 -4.46 -12.98
N LEU A 194 -16.47 -5.16 -13.05
CA LEU A 194 -16.38 -6.60 -13.25
C LEU A 194 -15.34 -7.17 -12.29
N ALA A 195 -15.60 -8.35 -11.75
CA ALA A 195 -14.68 -9.09 -10.91
C ALA A 195 -14.46 -10.50 -11.47
N PHE A 196 -13.21 -10.94 -11.48
CA PHE A 196 -12.81 -12.25 -11.97
C PHE A 196 -12.12 -13.06 -10.87
N ASN A 197 -12.37 -14.36 -10.85
CA ASN A 197 -11.69 -15.25 -9.92
C ASN A 197 -10.33 -15.66 -10.49
N HIS A 198 -9.22 -15.18 -9.90
CA HIS A 198 -7.88 -15.50 -10.42
C HIS A 198 -7.43 -16.95 -10.13
N ARG A 199 -8.28 -17.74 -9.45
CA ARG A 199 -8.07 -19.19 -9.26
C ARG A 199 -8.78 -20.04 -10.31
N GLU A 200 -9.66 -19.45 -11.12
CA GLU A 200 -10.33 -20.16 -12.20
C GLU A 200 -9.42 -20.30 -13.42
N GLU A 201 -9.50 -21.47 -14.06
CA GLU A 201 -8.82 -21.70 -15.33
C GLU A 201 -9.37 -20.75 -16.41
N GLY A 202 -8.46 -20.21 -17.24
CA GLY A 202 -8.82 -19.30 -18.33
C GLY A 202 -9.34 -17.93 -17.89
N TYR A 203 -9.20 -17.50 -16.63
CA TYR A 203 -9.69 -16.20 -16.17
C TYR A 203 -9.13 -15.01 -16.97
N THR A 204 -7.89 -15.10 -17.45
CA THR A 204 -7.26 -14.08 -18.30
C THR A 204 -7.96 -13.96 -19.65
N HIS A 205 -8.37 -15.08 -20.26
CA HIS A 205 -9.17 -15.07 -21.49
C HIS A 205 -10.53 -14.39 -21.25
N LYS A 206 -11.19 -14.69 -20.12
CA LYS A 206 -12.44 -14.00 -19.73
C LYS A 206 -12.24 -12.48 -19.63
N ILE A 207 -11.12 -12.01 -19.08
CA ILE A 207 -10.79 -10.59 -19.02
C ILE A 207 -10.63 -10.00 -20.43
N MET A 208 -9.86 -10.66 -21.31
CA MET A 208 -9.58 -10.19 -22.67
C MET A 208 -10.85 -10.02 -23.50
N VAL A 209 -11.79 -10.98 -23.40
CA VAL A 209 -13.10 -10.89 -24.07
C VAL A 209 -13.86 -9.62 -23.66
N HIS A 210 -13.78 -9.22 -22.38
CA HIS A 210 -14.48 -8.03 -21.88
C HIS A 210 -13.77 -6.71 -22.19
N THR A 211 -12.47 -6.73 -22.51
CA THR A 211 -11.72 -5.52 -22.90
C THR A 211 -11.74 -5.27 -24.41
N HIS A 212 -11.84 -6.32 -25.24
CA HIS A 212 -11.80 -6.22 -26.70
C HIS A 212 -13.11 -5.74 -27.36
N THR A 213 -14.23 -5.83 -26.65
CA THR A 213 -15.54 -5.36 -27.15
C THR A 213 -15.71 -3.84 -27.11
N HIS A 214 -14.77 -3.10 -26.53
CA HIS A 214 -14.81 -1.64 -26.40
C HIS A 214 -13.59 -1.04 -27.12
N THR A 215 -13.72 -0.88 -28.44
CA THR A 215 -12.68 -0.45 -29.38
C THR A 215 -12.38 1.05 -29.27
N HIS A 216 -11.76 1.49 -28.17
CA HIS A 216 -10.88 2.67 -28.09
C HIS A 216 -9.87 2.53 -26.93
N THR A 217 -9.51 1.29 -26.57
CA THR A 217 -8.71 1.01 -25.37
C THR A 217 -7.29 0.64 -25.78
N HIS A 218 -6.31 1.52 -25.48
CA HIS A 218 -4.90 1.13 -25.44
C HIS A 218 -4.71 0.12 -24.30
N THR A 219 -4.98 -1.15 -24.58
CA THR A 219 -4.79 -2.24 -23.64
C THR A 219 -3.41 -2.81 -23.87
N HIS A 220 -2.49 -2.48 -22.99
CA HIS A 220 -1.12 -2.94 -23.08
C HIS A 220 -0.80 -3.79 -21.85
N THR A 221 -1.13 -5.06 -21.95
CA THR A 221 -0.78 -6.08 -20.96
C THR A 221 0.68 -6.47 -21.20
N THR A 222 1.62 -5.95 -20.40
CA THR A 222 2.97 -6.52 -20.37
C THR A 222 2.96 -7.80 -19.55
N HIS A 223 2.89 -8.95 -20.22
CA HIS A 223 3.30 -10.21 -19.63
C HIS A 223 4.81 -10.17 -19.37
N THR A 224 5.23 -9.95 -18.13
CA THR A 224 6.57 -10.39 -17.72
C THR A 224 6.50 -11.89 -17.49
N HIS A 225 6.82 -12.66 -18.54
CA HIS A 225 7.29 -14.03 -18.34
C HIS A 225 8.63 -13.96 -17.59
N THR A 226 8.59 -13.92 -16.26
CA THR A 226 9.75 -14.38 -15.48
C THR A 226 9.82 -15.89 -15.71
N LYS A 227 10.82 -16.32 -16.49
CA LYS A 227 11.19 -17.73 -16.58
C LYS A 227 11.24 -18.30 -15.16
N ARG A 228 10.52 -19.41 -14.99
CA ARG A 228 10.47 -20.21 -13.77
C ARG A 228 11.81 -20.93 -13.62
N THR A 229 12.84 -20.19 -13.20
CA THR A 229 14.15 -20.74 -12.81
C THR A 229 14.38 -20.38 -11.35
N GLY A 230 14.71 -21.39 -10.55
CA GLY A 230 14.48 -21.40 -9.11
C GLY A 230 15.22 -20.32 -8.32
N SER A 231 14.48 -19.69 -7.41
CA SER A 231 14.79 -19.54 -5.98
C SER A 231 13.67 -18.69 -5.37
N SER A 232 13.21 -19.06 -4.18
CA SER A 232 11.93 -18.66 -3.59
C SER A 232 11.93 -17.29 -2.90
N HIS A 233 12.70 -16.30 -3.38
CA HIS A 233 13.05 -15.11 -2.58
C HIS A 233 12.67 -13.73 -3.14
N GLU A 234 11.90 -13.62 -4.23
CA GLU A 234 11.58 -12.31 -4.86
C GLU A 234 10.09 -11.99 -5.00
N TRP A 235 9.23 -12.63 -4.20
CA TRP A 235 7.80 -12.33 -4.21
C TRP A 235 7.44 -11.57 -2.96
N SER A 236 7.61 -10.25 -2.97
CA SER A 236 6.68 -9.36 -2.26
C SER A 236 7.11 -7.89 -2.13
N SER A 237 6.10 -7.02 -2.07
CA SER A 237 6.14 -5.55 -2.11
C SER A 237 6.25 -4.97 -3.52
N TRP A 238 7.09 -5.53 -4.40
CA TRP A 238 7.15 -5.08 -5.80
C TRP A 238 5.94 -5.51 -6.65
N SER A 239 5.35 -6.68 -6.39
CA SER A 239 4.27 -7.26 -7.22
C SER A 239 2.99 -6.42 -7.30
N ILE A 240 2.71 -5.61 -6.26
CA ILE A 240 1.57 -4.67 -6.25
C ILE A 240 1.86 -3.47 -7.16
N LEU A 241 3.13 -3.05 -7.29
CA LEU A 241 3.57 -2.02 -8.22
C LEU A 241 3.72 -2.56 -9.65
N THR A 242 4.05 -3.85 -9.84
CA THR A 242 4.30 -4.43 -11.18
C THR A 242 3.05 -4.76 -12.00
N SER A 243 1.83 -4.54 -11.46
CA SER A 243 0.59 -4.91 -12.17
C SER A 243 -0.25 -3.72 -12.66
N ILE A 244 0.27 -2.49 -12.60
CA ILE A 244 -0.34 -1.31 -13.23
C ILE A 244 0.69 -0.68 -14.17
N THR A 245 0.77 -1.18 -15.40
CA THR A 245 1.60 -0.59 -16.46
C THR A 245 0.74 -0.22 -17.66
N GLN A 246 0.76 1.06 -18.02
CA GLN A 246 0.21 1.62 -19.25
C GLN A 246 1.38 1.88 -20.21
N ILE A 247 1.22 1.54 -21.49
CA ILE A 247 2.21 1.79 -22.56
C ILE A 247 1.87 3.10 -23.27
N HIS A 248 2.89 3.89 -23.57
CA HIS A 248 2.78 5.16 -24.31
C HIS A 248 2.74 4.99 -25.83
N ARG A 249 2.08 5.99 -26.45
CA ARG A 249 1.86 6.18 -27.89
C ARG A 249 3.17 6.34 -28.67
N GLU A 250 3.38 5.49 -29.68
CA GLU A 250 4.21 5.82 -30.84
C GLU A 250 3.44 5.56 -32.13
N LYS A 251 2.87 6.63 -32.70
CA LYS A 251 2.61 6.74 -34.15
C LYS A 251 2.86 8.18 -34.55
N ALA A 252 4.11 8.48 -34.89
CA ALA A 252 4.46 9.54 -35.81
C ALA A 252 5.93 9.41 -36.24
N HIS A 253 6.23 8.50 -37.17
CA HIS A 253 7.05 8.76 -38.36
C HIS A 253 7.24 7.44 -39.12
N VAL A 254 6.45 7.31 -40.19
CA VAL A 254 6.80 6.46 -41.33
C VAL A 254 8.04 7.09 -41.96
N GLY A 255 9.18 6.40 -41.93
CA GLY A 255 10.42 6.92 -42.48
C GLY A 255 11.57 5.92 -42.45
N SER A 256 11.67 5.15 -43.54
CA SER A 256 12.85 4.43 -44.02
C SER A 256 13.61 3.48 -43.06
N VAL A 257 13.47 2.21 -43.38
CA VAL A 257 14.48 1.17 -43.10
C VAL A 257 15.83 1.62 -43.68
N ARG A 258 16.85 1.74 -42.83
CA ARG A 258 18.26 1.60 -43.25
C ARG A 258 19.01 0.68 -42.30
N CYS A 259 19.38 -0.45 -42.86
CA CYS A 259 20.33 -1.42 -42.37
C CYS A 259 21.70 -0.76 -42.19
N CYS A 260 22.28 -0.82 -41.00
CA CYS A 260 23.73 -0.70 -40.81
C CYS A 260 24.20 -1.85 -39.92
N ARG A 261 24.97 -2.72 -40.57
CA ARG A 261 25.79 -3.79 -40.01
C ARG A 261 26.78 -3.21 -38.99
N GLY A 262 27.11 -4.02 -37.99
CA GLY A 262 28.07 -3.65 -36.96
C GLY A 262 29.50 -3.47 -37.47
N VAL A 263 30.28 -2.76 -36.67
CA VAL A 263 31.72 -2.92 -36.48
C VAL A 263 32.01 -2.56 -35.02
N ALA A 264 33.06 -3.20 -34.48
CA ALA A 264 33.60 -3.17 -33.12
C ALA A 264 33.58 -1.84 -32.36
#